data_AF-A0A977PJV5-F1
#
_entry.id   AF-A0A977PJV5-F1
#
_cell.length_a   1.000
_cell.length_b   1.000
_cell.length_c   1.000
_cell.angle_alpha   90.00
_cell.angle_beta   90.00
_cell.angle_gamma   90.00
#
_symmetry.space_group_name_H-M   'P 1'
#
loop_
_entity.id
_entity.type
_entity.pdbx_description
1 polymer ?
#
loop_
_entity_poly.entity_id
_entity_poly.type
_entity_poly.pdbx_seq_one_letter_code
_entity_poly.pdbx_strand_id
1 'polypeptide(L)'
;MKVDARKAIALAKIKMSEGEIERLQKDLDEMVELFQKLLEDEEIEGFEPMYTPSEALNPSRPDKPGETLGESWLYLVPRKEEIEREGKKGVYVKSPRP
;
A
#
# COMPACT_ATOMS: atom_id res chain seq x y z
N MET A 1 -1.57 22.95 -6.06
CA MET A 1 -1.37 21.92 -5.02
C MET A 1 0.14 21.79 -4.78
N LYS A 2 0.63 21.52 -3.57
CA LYS A 2 2.07 21.28 -3.34
C LYS A 2 2.26 19.94 -2.64
N VAL A 3 3.09 19.07 -3.22
CA VAL A 3 3.39 17.74 -2.68
C VAL A 3 4.80 17.74 -2.14
N ASP A 4 4.98 17.24 -0.92
CA ASP A 4 6.30 17.08 -0.29
C ASP A 4 6.80 15.65 -0.52
N ALA A 5 7.89 15.53 -1.29
CA ALA A 5 8.51 14.25 -1.63
C ALA A 5 8.91 13.46 -0.37
N ARG A 6 9.46 14.11 0.66
CA ARG A 6 9.91 13.41 1.88
C ARG A 6 8.74 12.81 2.64
N LYS A 7 7.64 13.57 2.74
CA LYS A 7 6.42 13.08 3.39
C LYS A 7 5.81 11.91 2.62
N ALA A 8 5.77 12.00 1.29
CA ALA A 8 5.27 10.92 0.44
C ALA A 8 6.11 9.63 0.59
N ILE A 9 7.43 9.75 0.57
CA ILE A 9 8.37 8.63 0.75
C ILE A 9 8.19 7.96 2.12
N ALA A 10 8.05 8.76 3.19
CA ALA A 10 7.85 8.25 4.53
C ALA A 10 6.54 7.44 4.66
N LEU A 11 5.45 7.93 4.06
CA LEU A 11 4.16 7.23 4.04
C LEU A 11 4.20 5.95 3.20
N ALA A 12 4.91 5.98 2.07
CA ALA A 12 5.09 4.83 1.19
C ALA A 12 6.10 3.80 1.72
N LYS A 13 6.81 4.11 2.82
CA LYS A 13 7.88 3.27 3.41
C LYS A 13 9.02 2.98 2.43
N ILE A 14 9.32 3.92 1.53
CA ILE A 14 10.42 3.81 0.57
C ILE A 14 11.68 4.41 1.20
N LYS A 15 12.85 3.79 0.97
CA LYS A 15 14.14 4.40 1.31
C LYS A 15 14.74 4.99 0.05
N MET A 16 15.09 6.27 0.10
CA MET A 16 15.74 6.97 -1.00
C MET A 16 16.92 7.76 -0.47
N SER A 17 17.93 7.95 -1.32
CA SER A 17 19.02 8.89 -1.09
C SER A 17 18.57 10.33 -1.31
N GLU A 18 19.31 11.29 -0.77
CA GLU A 18 19.00 12.71 -0.90
C GLU A 18 18.90 13.17 -2.36
N GLY A 19 19.81 12.72 -3.23
CA GLY A 19 19.74 13.05 -4.66
C GLY A 19 18.56 12.41 -5.41
N GLU A 20 18.01 11.30 -4.90
CA GLU A 20 16.76 10.72 -5.43
C GLU A 20 15.54 11.51 -4.95
N ILE A 21 15.56 12.01 -3.71
CA ILE A 21 14.49 12.86 -3.15
C ILE A 21 14.37 14.15 -3.95
N GLU A 22 15.49 14.80 -4.29
CA GLU A 22 15.50 16.02 -5.09
C GLU A 22 14.91 15.81 -6.49
N ARG A 23 15.29 14.70 -7.16
CA ARG A 23 14.71 14.33 -8.45
C ARG A 23 13.21 14.05 -8.34
N LEU A 24 12.80 13.28 -7.32
CA LEU A 24 11.39 12.99 -7.09
C LEU A 24 10.59 14.27 -6.83
N GLN A 25 11.15 15.24 -6.10
CA GLN A 25 10.46 16.51 -5.86
C GLN A 25 10.19 17.24 -7.18
N LYS A 26 11.17 17.29 -8.08
CA LYS A 26 11.01 17.89 -9.41
C LYS A 26 9.94 17.17 -10.23
N ASP A 27 9.99 15.83 -10.25
CA ASP A 27 9.02 15.02 -10.99
C ASP A 27 7.59 15.22 -10.43
N LEU A 28 7.44 15.26 -9.11
CA LEU A 28 6.15 15.51 -8.45
C LEU A 28 5.61 16.91 -8.74
N ASP A 29 6.47 17.93 -8.75
CA ASP A 29 6.06 19.30 -9.07
C ASP A 29 5.54 19.39 -10.52
N GLU A 30 6.24 18.75 -11.48
CA GLU A 30 5.80 18.69 -12.89
C GLU A 30 4.48 17.93 -13.06
N MET A 31 4.31 16.79 -12.38
CA MET A 31 3.07 16.01 -12.41
C MET A 31 1.89 16.79 -11.83
N VAL A 32 2.09 17.46 -10.70
CA VAL A 32 1.03 18.24 -10.04
C VAL A 32 0.61 19.41 -10.91
N GLU A 33 1.55 20.11 -11.55
CA GLU A 33 1.23 21.19 -12.48
C GLU A 33 0.37 20.69 -13.64
N LEU A 34 0.70 19.52 -14.21
CA LEU A 34 -0.09 18.90 -15.27
C LEU A 34 -1.51 18.56 -14.80
N PHE A 35 -1.66 17.95 -13.62
CA PHE A 35 -2.98 17.63 -13.08
C PHE A 35 -3.81 18.88 -12.78
N GLN A 36 -3.18 19.97 -12.34
CA GLN A 36 -3.90 21.23 -12.11
C GLN A 36 -4.48 21.79 -13.41
N LYS A 37 -3.72 21.77 -14.51
CA LYS A 37 -4.23 22.19 -15.84
C LYS A 37 -5.43 21.34 -16.27
N LEU A 38 -5.34 20.03 -16.13
CA LEU A 38 -6.44 19.12 -16.47
C LEU A 38 -7.69 19.38 -15.63
N LEU A 39 -7.54 19.67 -14.33
CA LEU A 39 -8.66 19.96 -13.43
C LEU A 39 -9.26 21.37 -13.64
N GLU A 40 -8.47 22.32 -14.14
CA GLU A 40 -8.95 23.67 -14.47
C GLU A 40 -9.72 23.70 -15.79
N ASP A 41 -9.38 22.82 -16.74
CA ASP A 41 -10.01 22.75 -18.07
C ASP A 41 -11.33 21.95 -18.08
N GLU A 42 -11.61 21.14 -17.05
CA GLU A 42 -12.81 20.29 -16.98
C GLU A 42 -13.84 20.78 -15.95
N GLU A 43 -15.09 21.05 -16.38
CA GLU A 43 -16.23 21.27 -15.48
C GLU A 43 -16.68 19.93 -14.86
N ILE A 44 -16.22 19.65 -13.65
CA ILE A 44 -16.56 18.42 -12.89
C ILE A 44 -17.67 18.61 -11.85
N GLU A 45 -18.22 19.81 -11.73
CA GLU A 45 -19.29 20.09 -10.77
C GLU A 45 -20.58 19.35 -11.16
N GLY A 46 -21.14 18.59 -10.21
CA GLY A 46 -22.36 17.80 -10.43
C GLY A 46 -22.13 16.36 -10.93
N PHE A 47 -20.88 15.95 -11.18
CA PHE A 47 -20.56 14.56 -11.50
C PHE A 47 -20.27 13.76 -10.22
N GLU A 48 -20.89 12.58 -10.10
CA GLU A 48 -20.54 11.63 -9.05
C GLU A 48 -19.23 10.91 -9.38
N PRO A 49 -18.31 10.71 -8.40
CA PRO A 49 -17.09 9.95 -8.64
C PRO A 49 -17.38 8.49 -9.02
N MET A 50 -16.70 8.01 -10.06
CA MET A 50 -16.76 6.60 -10.44
C MET A 50 -15.73 5.79 -9.64
N TYR A 51 -16.21 4.91 -8.75
CA TYR A 51 -15.35 4.03 -7.93
C TYR A 51 -15.02 2.69 -8.61
N THR A 52 -15.99 2.15 -9.32
CA THR A 52 -15.88 0.89 -10.07
C THR A 52 -16.54 1.06 -11.43
N PRO A 53 -16.00 0.44 -12.49
CA PRO A 53 -16.61 0.50 -13.83
C PRO A 53 -17.91 -0.30 -13.94
N SER A 54 -18.25 -1.10 -12.92
CA SER A 54 -19.49 -1.88 -12.85
C SER A 54 -20.37 -1.41 -11.70
N GLU A 55 -21.69 -1.53 -11.86
CA GLU A 55 -22.71 -1.32 -10.82
C GLU A 55 -22.87 -2.52 -9.87
N ALA A 56 -21.86 -3.38 -9.78
CA ALA A 56 -21.92 -4.57 -8.94
C ALA A 56 -22.14 -4.19 -7.48
N LEU A 57 -23.18 -4.76 -6.87
CA LEU A 57 -23.46 -4.58 -5.45
C LEU A 57 -22.41 -5.28 -4.59
N ASN A 58 -22.27 -4.82 -3.35
CA ASN A 58 -21.34 -5.39 -2.38
C ASN A 58 -21.56 -6.90 -2.21
N PRO A 59 -20.60 -7.76 -2.59
CA PRO A 59 -20.74 -9.19 -2.45
C PRO A 59 -20.65 -9.60 -0.97
N SER A 60 -21.65 -10.32 -0.48
CA SER A 60 -21.62 -10.88 0.87
C SER A 60 -20.92 -12.24 0.91
N ARG A 61 -20.00 -12.43 1.85
CA ARG A 61 -19.41 -13.75 2.16
C ARG A 61 -20.19 -14.42 3.31
N PRO A 62 -20.55 -15.71 3.22
CA PRO A 62 -21.17 -16.42 4.35
C PRO A 62 -20.20 -16.51 5.53
N ASP A 63 -20.75 -16.42 6.74
CA ASP A 63 -19.99 -16.59 7.99
C ASP A 63 -19.71 -18.09 8.26
N LYS A 64 -18.85 -18.67 7.43
CA LYS A 64 -18.37 -20.05 7.57
C LYS A 64 -16.83 -20.03 7.59
N PRO A 65 -16.21 -20.92 8.39
CA PRO A 65 -14.76 -21.11 8.34
C PRO A 65 -14.31 -21.51 6.92
N GLY A 66 -13.21 -20.91 6.46
CA GLY A 66 -12.51 -21.33 5.25
C GLY A 66 -11.36 -22.27 5.57
N GLU A 67 -10.75 -22.84 4.53
CA GLU A 67 -9.53 -23.64 4.67
C GLU A 67 -8.34 -22.77 5.10
N THR A 68 -7.47 -23.32 5.95
CA THR A 68 -6.23 -22.65 6.35
C THR A 68 -5.10 -23.02 5.39
N LEU A 69 -4.20 -22.07 5.10
CA LEU A 69 -3.01 -22.35 4.30
C LEU A 69 -1.98 -23.26 5.01
N GLY A 70 -2.14 -23.55 6.30
CA GLY A 70 -1.19 -24.35 7.08
C GLY A 70 0.23 -23.77 7.04
N GLU A 71 1.23 -24.63 6.88
CA GLU A 71 2.64 -24.24 6.77
C GLU A 71 3.12 -23.96 5.34
N SER A 72 2.22 -24.11 4.34
CA SER A 72 2.58 -24.09 2.92
C SER A 72 3.17 -22.77 2.44
N TRP A 73 2.99 -21.66 3.17
CA TRP A 73 3.49 -20.34 2.81
C TRP A 73 4.87 -20.02 3.45
N LEU A 74 5.33 -20.83 4.42
CA LEU A 74 6.54 -20.53 5.21
C LEU A 74 7.83 -20.53 4.39
N TYR A 75 7.84 -21.14 3.19
CA TYR A 75 9.01 -21.12 2.30
C TYR A 75 9.28 -19.72 1.71
N LEU A 76 8.27 -18.84 1.65
CA LEU A 76 8.40 -17.47 1.16
C LEU A 76 8.95 -16.50 2.22
N VAL A 77 9.01 -16.94 3.48
CA VAL A 77 9.36 -16.07 4.61
C VAL A 77 10.88 -15.87 4.69
N PRO A 78 11.41 -14.65 4.54
CA PRO A 78 12.85 -14.42 4.52
C PRO A 78 13.54 -14.66 5.87
N ARG A 79 12.82 -14.47 6.98
CA ARG A 79 13.34 -14.66 8.34
C ARG A 79 12.33 -15.39 9.20
N LYS A 80 12.70 -16.59 9.64
CA LYS A 80 11.88 -17.46 10.48
C LYS A 80 12.66 -17.89 11.72
N GLU A 81 11.94 -18.11 12.81
CA GLU A 81 12.49 -18.56 14.08
C GLU A 81 11.59 -19.64 14.66
N GLU A 82 12.19 -20.76 15.06
CA GLU A 82 11.50 -21.80 15.80
C GLU A 82 11.51 -21.42 17.27
N ILE A 83 10.33 -21.25 17.84
CA ILE A 83 10.17 -20.92 19.27
C ILE A 83 9.29 -21.99 19.90
N GLU A 84 9.73 -22.48 21.05
CA GLU A 84 8.93 -23.32 21.93
C GLU A 84 8.47 -22.48 23.12
N ARG A 85 7.15 -22.35 23.29
CA ARG A 85 6.52 -21.70 24.45
C ARG A 85 5.39 -22.56 24.96
N GLU A 86 5.33 -22.74 26.28
CA GLU A 86 4.27 -23.51 26.95
C GLU A 86 4.07 -24.92 26.35
N GLY A 87 5.16 -25.60 25.97
CA GLY A 87 5.13 -26.94 25.38
C GLY A 87 4.62 -27.01 23.94
N LYS A 88 4.46 -25.88 23.25
CA LYS A 88 4.09 -25.82 21.83
C LYS A 88 5.25 -25.27 21.01
N LYS A 89 5.74 -26.09 20.07
CA LYS A 89 6.74 -25.71 19.07
C LYS A 89 6.04 -25.10 17.86
N GLY A 90 6.48 -23.93 17.41
CA GLY A 90 5.95 -23.27 16.22
C GLY A 90 7.02 -22.48 15.47
N VAL A 91 6.80 -22.29 14.16
CA VAL A 91 7.63 -21.44 13.30
C VAL A 91 7.00 -20.06 13.24
N TYR A 92 7.77 -19.03 13.61
CA TYR A 92 7.31 -17.65 13.66
C TYR A 92 8.07 -16.78 12.65
N VAL A 93 7.37 -15.82 12.05
CA VAL A 93 7.99 -14.79 11.19
C VAL A 93 8.73 -13.79 12.07
N LYS A 94 10.03 -13.60 11.81
CA LYS A 94 10.87 -12.68 12.57
C LYS A 94 10.97 -11.34 11.86
N SER A 95 10.28 -10.33 12.38
CA SER A 95 10.42 -8.94 11.96
C SER A 95 11.33 -8.16 12.93
N PRO A 96 12.19 -7.25 12.43
CA PRO A 96 12.79 -6.22 13.28
C PRO A 96 11.69 -5.44 14.02
N ARG A 97 11.94 -5.06 15.28
CA ARG A 97 11.06 -4.12 15.98
C ARG A 97 11.21 -2.73 15.33
N PRO A 98 10.11 -2.01 15.06
CA PRO A 98 10.15 -0.64 14.57
C PRO A 98 10.76 0.32 15.59
#